data_AF-A0A7V5JI40-F1
#
_entry.id   AF-A0A7V5JI40-F1
#
_cell.length_a   1.000
_cell.length_b   1.000
_cell.length_c   1.000
_cell.angle_alpha   90.00
_cell.angle_beta   90.00
_cell.angle_gamma   90.00
#
_symmetry.space_group_name_H-M   'P 1'
#
loop_
_entity.id
_entity.type
_entity.pdbx_description
1 polymer ?
#
loop_
_entity_poly.entity_id
_entity_poly.type
_entity_poly.pdbx_seq_one_letter_code
_entity_poly.pdbx_strand_id
1 'polypeptide(L)'
;MEYWAECTPTTTLFSRRRNKVQEVPMRPVLSLVLVALLLPGLPALAADPARGEARAAACAACHGRDGIGVSDEFPNLAGQKAAYIARQLRAFRDGTRRNATMEPMAKTLSDADIEDLAAWFASLPPCPEKQASPSRPAGTDEGMTTPKTAFTQPVFVSMKKDGTLWRFPDQARWQAGPTTLYDAVTPDGRIVATTIPSRHQVAILDAQTGKRLAVLDVGKDPKGVKMTPDGRFAWVSNQGSDNISVIDLEALKVVATIPTGKGPHNVRFTKDGGTAYVTLQGGEGLGVIDVAARRQVRVIPVPGITGPHNLDLSPDEGTAWVRDFVNNVAVVDLKQGRVRKVIKVGNGHGGIDVSPDGRRVATASIGSDFVTLIDPATFETREVRVGKGPHGIRFSVDGKWLYVTVTGENRVAVIDPERAAVAGRIPVDAFPFWIALSGNP
;
A
#
# COMPACT_ATOMS: atom_id res chain seq x y z
N MET A 1 -19.44 -13.94 -6.43
CA MET A 1 -18.67 -15.10 -6.90
C MET A 1 -17.28 -14.97 -6.32
N GLU A 2 -17.00 -15.83 -5.35
CA GLU A 2 -15.83 -15.86 -4.50
C GLU A 2 -14.55 -16.14 -5.30
N TYR A 3 -13.47 -15.42 -5.00
CA TYR A 3 -12.11 -15.85 -5.34
C TYR A 3 -11.31 -15.95 -4.03
N TRP A 4 -11.37 -17.15 -3.46
CA TRP A 4 -10.44 -17.64 -2.46
C TRP A 4 -9.04 -17.72 -3.09
N ALA A 5 -8.05 -17.08 -2.46
CA ALA A 5 -6.67 -17.51 -2.60
C ALA A 5 -6.37 -18.51 -1.48
N GLU A 6 -7.02 -19.67 -1.56
CA GLU A 6 -6.62 -20.85 -0.80
C GLU A 6 -5.68 -21.70 -1.67
N CYS A 7 -4.59 -22.19 -1.08
CA CYS A 7 -3.79 -23.24 -1.68
C CYS A 7 -4.63 -24.51 -1.76
N THR A 8 -5.28 -24.75 -2.89
CA THR A 8 -5.94 -26.04 -3.19
C THR A 8 -5.35 -26.66 -4.46
N PRO A 9 -5.12 -27.98 -4.49
CA PRO A 9 -4.61 -28.68 -5.65
C PRO A 9 -5.68 -28.77 -6.74
N THR A 10 -5.32 -28.39 -7.96
CA THR A 10 -6.19 -28.48 -9.13
C THR A 10 -6.33 -29.95 -9.54
N THR A 11 -7.40 -30.62 -9.12
CA THR A 11 -7.78 -31.92 -9.69
C THR A 11 -8.82 -31.68 -10.78
N THR A 12 -8.39 -31.76 -12.04
CA THR A 12 -9.25 -31.63 -13.22
C THR A 12 -10.09 -32.90 -13.41
N LEU A 13 -11.39 -32.83 -13.11
CA LEU A 13 -12.37 -33.82 -13.57
C LEU A 13 -12.70 -33.55 -15.05
N PHE A 14 -12.08 -34.33 -15.95
CA PHE A 14 -12.46 -34.37 -17.36
C PHE A 14 -13.78 -35.14 -17.53
N SER A 15 -14.88 -34.45 -17.84
CA SER A 15 -16.05 -35.08 -18.46
C SER A 15 -15.83 -35.13 -19.97
N ARG A 16 -15.66 -36.34 -20.52
CA ARG A 16 -15.55 -36.58 -21.97
C ARG A 16 -16.92 -36.39 -22.63
N ARG A 17 -17.09 -35.36 -23.46
CA ARG A 17 -18.07 -35.40 -24.56
C ARG A 17 -17.35 -35.85 -25.83
N ARG A 18 -17.71 -37.03 -26.32
CA ARG A 18 -17.27 -37.56 -27.62
C ARG A 18 -18.03 -36.83 -28.73
N ASN A 19 -17.32 -36.14 -29.62
CA ASN A 19 -17.84 -35.81 -30.95
C ASN A 19 -17.15 -36.72 -31.97
N LYS A 20 -17.97 -37.41 -32.77
CA LYS A 20 -17.58 -38.26 -33.89
C LYS A 20 -16.84 -37.43 -34.94
N VAL A 21 -15.67 -37.88 -35.36
CA VAL A 21 -15.00 -37.43 -36.59
C VAL A 21 -15.43 -38.37 -37.71
N GLN A 22 -15.96 -37.80 -38.80
CA GLN A 22 -16.23 -38.53 -40.05
C GLN A 22 -14.91 -38.73 -40.80
N GLU A 23 -14.64 -39.96 -41.22
CA GLU A 23 -13.51 -40.30 -42.09
C GLU A 23 -13.83 -39.95 -43.56
N VAL A 24 -12.83 -39.43 -44.27
CA VAL A 24 -12.83 -39.25 -45.73
C VAL A 24 -11.52 -39.84 -46.28
N PRO A 25 -11.52 -40.59 -47.40
CA PRO A 25 -10.43 -41.50 -47.73
C PRO A 25 -9.29 -40.84 -48.52
N MET A 26 -8.08 -41.35 -48.31
CA MET A 26 -6.85 -41.00 -49.01
C MET A 26 -6.79 -41.57 -50.44
N ARG A 27 -6.32 -40.75 -51.39
CA ARG A 27 -5.71 -41.20 -52.66
C ARG A 27 -4.33 -40.55 -52.82
N PRO A 28 -3.32 -41.25 -53.36
CA PRO A 28 -1.94 -40.77 -53.37
C PRO A 28 -1.63 -40.01 -54.65
N VAL A 29 -0.91 -38.88 -54.57
CA VAL A 29 -0.18 -38.33 -55.72
C VAL A 29 1.18 -37.77 -55.29
N LEU A 30 2.15 -38.16 -56.10
CA LEU A 30 3.60 -37.97 -56.10
C LEU A 30 4.18 -36.65 -55.58
N SER A 31 5.35 -36.86 -54.96
CA SER A 31 6.36 -35.90 -54.55
C SER A 31 6.80 -34.90 -55.64
N LEU A 32 6.94 -33.64 -55.24
CA LEU A 32 7.83 -32.67 -55.87
C LEU A 32 8.57 -31.93 -54.75
N VAL A 33 9.86 -32.22 -54.64
CA VAL A 33 10.79 -31.67 -53.64
C VAL A 33 11.10 -30.22 -54.01
N LEU A 34 10.70 -29.27 -53.16
CA LEU A 34 11.20 -27.91 -53.18
C LEU A 34 12.24 -27.77 -52.07
N VAL A 35 13.50 -27.56 -52.45
CA VAL A 35 14.60 -27.26 -51.51
C VAL A 35 14.40 -25.85 -50.98
N ALA A 36 13.84 -25.73 -49.77
CA ALA A 36 13.91 -24.50 -48.99
C ALA A 36 15.29 -24.44 -48.30
N LEU A 37 16.10 -23.44 -48.65
CA LEU A 37 17.31 -23.10 -47.92
C LEU A 37 16.93 -22.81 -46.45
N LEU A 38 17.35 -23.72 -45.56
CA LEU A 38 17.36 -23.51 -44.12
C LEU A 38 18.46 -22.50 -43.78
N LEU A 39 18.07 -21.24 -43.59
CA LEU A 39 18.82 -20.35 -42.72
C LEU A 39 18.83 -20.98 -41.32
N PRO A 40 19.99 -21.24 -40.70
CA PRO A 40 20.00 -21.73 -39.32
C PRO A 40 19.38 -20.63 -38.45
N GLY A 41 18.22 -20.93 -37.86
CA GLY A 41 17.66 -20.09 -36.81
C GLY A 41 18.71 -19.91 -35.73
N LEU A 42 18.97 -18.66 -35.35
CA LEU A 42 19.71 -18.35 -34.13
C LEU A 42 19.13 -19.21 -33.01
N PRO A 43 19.95 -19.95 -32.25
CA PRO A 43 19.43 -20.74 -31.16
C PRO A 43 18.68 -19.78 -30.23
N ALA A 44 17.38 -20.06 -30.00
CA ALA A 44 16.67 -19.41 -28.91
C ALA A 44 17.53 -19.65 -27.67
N LEU A 45 18.07 -18.58 -27.09
CA LEU A 45 18.85 -18.68 -25.86
C LEU A 45 17.98 -19.42 -24.85
N ALA A 46 18.40 -20.61 -24.48
CA ALA A 46 17.68 -21.41 -23.50
C ALA A 46 17.60 -20.61 -22.19
N ALA A 47 16.45 -20.71 -21.52
CA ALA A 47 16.25 -20.08 -20.23
C ALA A 47 17.35 -20.52 -19.25
N ASP A 48 17.93 -19.55 -18.55
CA ASP A 48 19.05 -19.76 -17.64
C ASP A 48 18.69 -19.25 -16.24
N PRO A 49 18.45 -20.16 -15.29
CA PRO A 49 18.15 -19.81 -13.91
C PRO A 49 19.20 -18.92 -13.24
N ALA A 50 20.48 -19.02 -13.59
CA ALA A 50 21.52 -18.20 -12.96
C ALA A 50 21.44 -16.73 -13.43
N ARG A 51 21.11 -16.50 -14.70
CA ARG A 51 20.81 -15.15 -15.21
C ARG A 51 19.50 -14.60 -14.63
N GLY A 52 18.52 -15.48 -14.42
CA GLY A 52 17.27 -15.15 -13.73
C GLY A 52 17.51 -14.70 -12.30
N GLU A 53 18.34 -15.43 -11.55
CA GLU A 53 18.71 -15.11 -10.16
C GLU A 53 19.33 -13.72 -10.05
N ALA A 54 20.31 -13.41 -10.92
CA ALA A 54 21.01 -12.13 -10.92
C ALA A 54 20.06 -10.93 -11.14
N ARG A 55 18.92 -11.15 -11.81
CA ARG A 55 17.90 -10.13 -12.11
C ARG A 55 16.75 -10.10 -11.12
N ALA A 56 16.55 -11.16 -10.34
CA ALA A 56 15.45 -11.31 -9.40
C ALA A 56 15.49 -10.27 -8.25
N ALA A 57 16.62 -9.60 -8.03
CA ALA A 57 16.77 -8.56 -7.01
C ALA A 57 15.71 -7.44 -7.12
N ALA A 58 15.33 -7.04 -8.35
CA ALA A 58 14.30 -6.04 -8.57
C ALA A 58 12.88 -6.54 -8.22
N CYS A 59 12.67 -7.85 -8.28
CA CYS A 59 11.41 -8.50 -7.93
C CYS A 59 11.29 -8.73 -6.41
N ALA A 60 12.43 -8.92 -5.74
CA ALA A 60 12.50 -9.35 -4.35
C ALA A 60 11.90 -8.36 -3.34
N ALA A 61 11.83 -7.08 -3.68
CA ALA A 61 11.23 -6.06 -2.82
C ALA A 61 9.74 -6.32 -2.53
N CYS A 62 9.03 -6.90 -3.51
CA CYS A 62 7.59 -7.21 -3.43
C CYS A 62 7.34 -8.71 -3.31
N HIS A 63 8.08 -9.53 -4.07
CA HIS A 63 7.88 -10.97 -4.14
C HIS A 63 8.80 -11.80 -3.24
N GLY A 64 9.58 -11.15 -2.36
CA GLY A 64 10.55 -11.81 -1.50
C GLY A 64 11.82 -12.25 -2.24
N ARG A 65 12.95 -12.33 -1.52
CA ARG A 65 14.24 -12.80 -2.09
C ARG A 65 14.19 -14.29 -2.45
N ASP A 66 13.35 -15.03 -1.76
CA ASP A 66 13.04 -16.44 -1.95
C ASP A 66 11.80 -16.65 -2.82
N GLY A 67 11.28 -15.60 -3.48
CA GLY A 67 10.06 -15.68 -4.29
C GLY A 67 8.78 -15.92 -3.49
N ILE A 68 8.82 -15.75 -2.17
CA ILE A 68 7.65 -15.74 -1.28
C ILE A 68 7.22 -14.31 -1.02
N GLY A 69 6.00 -13.99 -1.43
CA GLY A 69 5.42 -12.65 -1.36
C GLY A 69 5.46 -12.06 0.04
N VAL A 70 5.75 -10.75 0.14
CA VAL A 70 5.86 -10.06 1.44
C VAL A 70 4.49 -9.70 2.03
N SER A 71 3.40 -9.84 1.26
CA SER A 71 2.02 -9.65 1.69
C SER A 71 1.06 -10.33 0.71
N ASP A 72 -0.23 -10.43 1.06
CA ASP A 72 -1.29 -10.98 0.19
C ASP A 72 -1.46 -10.20 -1.14
N GLU A 73 -0.98 -8.96 -1.19
CA GLU A 73 -1.00 -8.12 -2.39
C GLU A 73 0.04 -8.56 -3.42
N PHE A 74 1.13 -9.18 -2.97
CA PHE A 74 2.21 -9.65 -3.81
C PHE A 74 2.24 -11.18 -3.85
N PRO A 75 1.80 -11.81 -4.95
CA PRO A 75 1.70 -13.26 -5.00
C PRO A 75 3.07 -13.95 -4.94
N ASN A 76 3.09 -15.18 -4.42
CA ASN A 76 4.25 -16.07 -4.48
C ASN A 76 4.63 -16.40 -5.93
N LEU A 77 5.92 -16.31 -6.22
CA LEU A 77 6.52 -16.68 -7.50
C LEU A 77 7.30 -18.00 -7.38
N ALA A 78 7.84 -18.29 -6.20
CA ALA A 78 8.61 -19.51 -5.94
C ALA A 78 7.79 -20.77 -6.22
N GLY A 79 8.37 -21.71 -6.97
CA GLY A 79 7.76 -22.99 -7.34
C GLY A 79 6.54 -22.88 -8.26
N GLN A 80 6.21 -21.69 -8.77
CA GLN A 80 5.17 -21.51 -9.77
C GLN A 80 5.66 -21.98 -11.16
N LYS A 81 4.76 -22.48 -12.00
CA LYS A 81 5.12 -22.98 -13.34
C LYS A 81 5.77 -21.86 -14.16
N ALA A 82 6.96 -22.10 -14.71
CA ALA A 82 7.70 -21.13 -15.53
C ALA A 82 6.82 -20.53 -16.65
N ALA A 83 6.09 -21.39 -17.39
CA ALA A 83 5.18 -20.95 -18.45
C ALA A 83 4.02 -20.04 -17.95
N TYR A 84 3.62 -20.18 -16.68
CA TYR A 84 2.65 -19.27 -16.06
C TYR A 84 3.30 -17.92 -15.77
N ILE A 85 4.45 -17.90 -15.10
CA ILE A 85 5.19 -16.67 -14.77
C ILE A 85 5.50 -15.88 -16.05
N ALA A 86 6.06 -16.55 -17.06
CA ALA A 86 6.40 -15.94 -18.34
C ALA A 86 5.17 -15.33 -19.04
N ARG A 87 4.03 -16.03 -19.03
CA ARG A 87 2.78 -15.52 -19.58
C ARG A 87 2.27 -14.29 -18.84
N GLN A 88 2.36 -14.25 -17.51
CA GLN A 88 1.91 -13.10 -16.72
C GLN A 88 2.80 -11.88 -16.96
N LEU A 89 4.12 -12.04 -16.96
CA LEU A 89 5.05 -10.94 -17.23
C LEU A 89 4.82 -10.34 -18.63
N ARG A 90 4.64 -11.17 -19.67
CA ARG A 90 4.25 -10.69 -21.00
C ARG A 90 2.91 -9.96 -20.99
N ALA A 91 1.91 -10.52 -20.29
CA ALA A 91 0.60 -9.89 -20.21
C ALA A 91 0.63 -8.50 -19.54
N PHE A 92 1.45 -8.32 -18.49
CA PHE A 92 1.68 -7.01 -17.87
C PHE A 92 2.46 -6.06 -18.79
N ARG A 93 3.52 -6.56 -19.44
CA ARG A 93 4.34 -5.77 -20.37
C ARG A 93 3.51 -5.21 -21.53
N ASP A 94 2.66 -6.06 -22.10
CA ASP A 94 1.87 -5.76 -23.29
C ASP A 94 0.50 -5.12 -22.94
N GLY A 95 0.22 -4.95 -21.64
CA GLY A 95 -0.99 -4.28 -21.14
C GLY A 95 -2.29 -5.09 -21.25
N THR A 96 -2.22 -6.36 -21.65
CA THR A 96 -3.37 -7.28 -21.69
C THR A 96 -3.80 -7.72 -20.28
N ARG A 97 -2.89 -7.62 -19.31
CA ARG A 97 -3.19 -7.66 -17.87
C ARG A 97 -2.77 -6.33 -17.25
N ARG A 98 -3.68 -5.67 -16.54
CA ARG A 98 -3.43 -4.35 -15.95
C ARG A 98 -3.09 -4.41 -14.46
N ASN A 99 -2.03 -3.69 -14.07
CA ASN A 99 -1.64 -3.47 -12.68
C ASN A 99 -0.62 -2.31 -12.60
N ALA A 100 -0.92 -1.30 -11.79
CA ALA A 100 -0.12 -0.08 -11.70
C ALA A 100 1.35 -0.30 -11.27
N THR A 101 1.63 -1.38 -10.54
CA THR A 101 2.96 -1.74 -10.05
C THR A 101 3.71 -2.66 -11.02
N MET A 102 3.05 -3.70 -11.55
CA MET A 102 3.70 -4.71 -12.40
C MET A 102 3.85 -4.28 -13.86
N GLU A 103 3.04 -3.35 -14.36
CA GLU A 103 3.19 -2.84 -15.73
C GLU A 103 4.55 -2.13 -15.95
N PRO A 104 4.97 -1.14 -15.13
CA PRO A 104 6.30 -0.54 -15.25
C PRO A 104 7.43 -1.56 -15.09
N MET A 105 7.27 -2.53 -14.18
CA MET A 105 8.27 -3.57 -13.93
C MET A 105 8.43 -4.52 -15.11
N ALA A 106 7.34 -4.91 -15.77
CA ALA A 106 7.39 -5.82 -16.91
C ALA A 106 7.87 -5.14 -18.19
N LYS A 107 7.66 -3.82 -18.34
CA LYS A 107 8.11 -3.02 -19.49
C LYS A 107 9.62 -2.95 -19.67
N THR A 108 10.40 -3.19 -18.62
CA THR A 108 11.86 -3.19 -18.69
C THR A 108 12.46 -4.54 -19.09
N LEU A 109 11.64 -5.59 -19.23
CA LEU A 109 12.09 -6.96 -19.46
C LEU A 109 12.03 -7.36 -20.93
N SER A 110 13.13 -7.90 -21.46
CA SER A 110 13.15 -8.59 -22.75
C SER A 110 12.48 -9.98 -22.66
N ASP A 111 12.20 -10.62 -23.80
CA ASP A 111 11.69 -12.00 -23.79
C ASP A 111 12.66 -12.99 -23.14
N ALA A 112 13.98 -12.80 -23.34
CA ALA A 112 14.99 -13.63 -22.69
C ALA A 112 14.97 -13.44 -21.16
N ASP A 113 14.82 -12.20 -20.69
CA ASP A 113 14.75 -11.90 -19.25
C ASP A 113 13.53 -12.54 -18.60
N ILE A 114 12.39 -12.52 -19.30
CA ILE A 114 11.16 -13.14 -18.84
C ILE A 114 11.33 -14.66 -18.69
N GLU A 115 11.97 -15.31 -19.67
CA GLU A 115 12.21 -16.75 -19.61
C GLU A 115 13.24 -17.11 -18.52
N ASP A 116 14.32 -16.35 -18.38
CA ASP A 116 15.34 -16.53 -17.34
C ASP A 116 14.74 -16.37 -15.93
N LEU A 117 13.97 -15.30 -15.69
CA LEU A 117 13.28 -15.07 -14.42
C LEU A 117 12.25 -16.16 -14.12
N ALA A 118 11.47 -16.55 -15.13
CA ALA A 118 10.47 -17.61 -14.98
C ALA A 118 11.10 -18.96 -14.64
N ALA A 119 12.23 -19.30 -15.27
CA ALA A 119 12.98 -20.52 -14.97
C ALA A 119 13.57 -20.48 -13.56
N TRP A 120 14.14 -19.35 -13.13
CA TRP A 120 14.67 -19.21 -11.78
C TRP A 120 13.59 -19.34 -10.71
N PHE A 121 12.51 -18.55 -10.77
CA PHE A 121 11.44 -18.61 -9.76
C PHE A 121 10.75 -19.97 -9.72
N ALA A 122 10.60 -20.64 -10.87
CA ALA A 122 10.08 -22.00 -10.93
C ALA A 122 11.00 -23.03 -10.29
N SER A 123 12.32 -22.78 -10.28
CA SER A 123 13.31 -23.67 -9.67
C SER A 123 13.37 -23.53 -8.14
N LEU A 124 12.89 -22.42 -7.61
CA LEU A 124 12.82 -22.21 -6.17
C LEU A 124 11.82 -23.18 -5.52
N PRO A 125 12.08 -23.58 -4.27
CA PRO A 125 11.11 -24.38 -3.51
C PRO A 125 9.78 -23.62 -3.46
N PRO A 126 8.64 -24.26 -3.79
CA PRO A 126 7.35 -23.63 -3.60
C PRO A 126 7.20 -23.24 -2.13
N CYS A 127 6.40 -22.20 -1.88
CA CYS A 127 6.02 -21.84 -0.51
C CYS A 127 5.63 -23.13 0.23
N PRO A 128 6.28 -23.48 1.35
CA PRO A 128 5.94 -24.67 2.09
C PRO A 128 4.42 -24.66 2.30
N GLU A 129 3.76 -25.76 1.94
CA GLU A 129 2.40 -26.00 2.42
C GLU A 129 2.46 -25.75 3.93
N LYS A 130 1.51 -24.99 4.49
CA LYS A 130 1.49 -24.72 5.93
C LYS A 130 1.39 -26.06 6.67
N GLN A 131 2.51 -26.72 6.92
CA GLN A 131 2.74 -27.26 8.23
C GLN A 131 2.55 -26.05 9.12
N ALA A 132 1.56 -26.12 10.00
CA ALA A 132 1.49 -25.20 11.11
C ALA A 132 2.92 -25.14 11.65
N SER A 133 3.60 -24.00 11.44
CA SER A 133 4.84 -23.75 12.15
C SER A 133 4.50 -24.11 13.59
N PRO A 134 5.32 -24.89 14.31
CA PRO A 134 5.09 -25.02 15.73
C PRO A 134 4.91 -23.59 16.19
N SER A 135 3.72 -23.29 16.71
CA SER A 135 3.47 -22.02 17.31
C SER A 135 4.56 -21.94 18.36
N ARG A 136 5.66 -21.22 18.07
CA ARG A 136 6.40 -20.60 19.15
C ARG A 136 5.28 -19.88 19.87
N PRO A 137 4.95 -20.28 21.10
CA PRO A 137 3.74 -19.79 21.74
C PRO A 137 3.77 -18.30 21.49
N ALA A 138 2.67 -17.77 20.94
CA ALA A 138 2.44 -16.34 21.04
C ALA A 138 2.91 -16.02 22.45
N GLY A 139 3.93 -15.15 22.59
CA GLY A 139 4.32 -14.69 23.92
C GLY A 139 2.99 -14.40 24.60
N THR A 140 2.78 -15.01 25.77
CA THR A 140 1.47 -15.14 26.41
C THR A 140 0.89 -13.74 26.66
N ASP A 141 0.28 -13.18 25.62
CA ASP A 141 -0.30 -11.84 25.52
C ASP A 141 -1.81 -11.92 25.78
N GLU A 142 -2.33 -13.12 26.05
CA GLU A 142 -3.65 -13.33 26.65
C GLU A 142 -3.64 -12.71 28.04
N GLY A 143 -4.01 -11.43 28.12
CA GLY A 143 -4.08 -10.68 29.37
C GLY A 143 -3.45 -9.28 29.35
N MET A 144 -2.81 -8.84 28.26
CA MET A 144 -2.28 -7.46 28.21
C MET A 144 -3.43 -6.45 28.04
N THR A 145 -3.92 -5.93 29.17
CA THR A 145 -4.95 -4.90 29.19
C THR A 145 -4.35 -3.57 28.71
N THR A 146 -4.87 -3.04 27.60
CA THR A 146 -4.49 -1.72 27.11
C THR A 146 -4.69 -0.67 28.21
N PRO A 147 -3.72 0.23 28.46
CA PRO A 147 -3.86 1.27 29.47
C PRO A 147 -5.14 2.08 29.26
N LYS A 148 -5.92 2.33 30.32
CA LYS A 148 -7.13 3.17 30.21
C LYS A 148 -6.82 4.60 29.72
N THR A 149 -5.59 5.05 29.94
CA THR A 149 -5.06 6.35 29.50
C THR A 149 -4.58 6.34 28.05
N ALA A 150 -4.68 5.20 27.34
CA ALA A 150 -4.25 5.06 25.95
C ALA A 150 -5.06 5.92 24.99
N PHE A 151 -6.30 6.27 25.32
CA PHE A 151 -7.20 7.03 24.44
C PHE A 151 -7.62 8.33 25.12
N THR A 152 -7.01 9.44 24.72
CA THR A 152 -7.39 10.80 25.15
C THR A 152 -8.49 11.40 24.28
N GLN A 153 -8.76 10.77 23.13
CA GLN A 153 -9.80 11.12 22.18
C GLN A 153 -10.19 9.90 21.33
N PRO A 154 -11.30 9.97 20.58
CA PRO A 154 -11.66 8.91 19.64
C PRO A 154 -10.57 8.66 18.60
N VAL A 155 -10.28 7.38 18.37
CA VAL A 155 -9.40 6.91 17.29
C VAL A 155 -10.25 6.07 16.34
N PHE A 156 -10.08 6.30 15.05
CA PHE A 156 -10.80 5.63 13.99
C PHE A 156 -9.84 4.72 13.23
N VAL A 157 -10.33 3.53 12.89
CA VAL A 157 -9.56 2.54 12.13
C VAL A 157 -10.39 2.04 10.97
N SER A 158 -9.84 2.15 9.78
CA SER A 158 -10.44 1.60 8.56
C SER A 158 -10.16 0.11 8.42
N MET A 159 -11.20 -0.66 8.16
CA MET A 159 -11.14 -2.11 8.02
C MET A 159 -11.36 -2.48 6.56
N LYS A 160 -10.27 -2.78 5.85
CA LYS A 160 -10.31 -2.93 4.37
C LYS A 160 -11.17 -4.11 3.94
N LYS A 161 -11.15 -5.22 4.69
CA LYS A 161 -11.81 -6.46 4.25
C LYS A 161 -13.33 -6.37 4.33
N ASP A 162 -13.88 -5.79 5.40
CA ASP A 162 -15.32 -5.71 5.64
C ASP A 162 -15.93 -4.35 5.24
N GLY A 163 -15.09 -3.34 4.99
CA GLY A 163 -15.54 -2.01 4.61
C GLY A 163 -16.12 -1.20 5.77
N THR A 164 -15.68 -1.47 6.99
CA THR A 164 -16.14 -0.78 8.20
C THR A 164 -15.12 0.23 8.73
N LEU A 165 -15.60 1.21 9.49
CA LEU A 165 -14.81 2.07 10.36
C LEU A 165 -15.06 1.65 11.81
N TRP A 166 -13.98 1.45 12.55
CA TRP A 166 -14.03 1.15 13.98
C TRP A 166 -13.65 2.39 14.77
N ARG A 167 -14.40 2.71 15.82
CA ARG A 167 -14.06 3.77 16.78
C ARG A 167 -13.56 3.17 18.08
N PHE A 168 -12.47 3.70 18.61
CA PHE A 168 -11.94 3.38 19.93
C PHE A 168 -12.17 4.55 20.90
N PRO A 169 -12.32 4.28 22.21
CA PRO A 169 -12.11 2.99 22.87
C PRO A 169 -13.34 2.06 22.89
N ASP A 170 -14.52 2.51 22.47
CA ASP A 170 -15.78 1.76 22.62
C ASP A 170 -15.99 0.64 21.58
N GLN A 171 -15.10 0.55 20.58
CA GLN A 171 -15.14 -0.42 19.48
C GLN A 171 -16.45 -0.39 18.68
N ALA A 172 -17.07 0.79 18.57
CA ALA A 172 -18.23 0.97 17.70
C ALA A 172 -17.84 0.69 16.25
N ARG A 173 -18.69 -0.04 15.52
CA ARG A 173 -18.43 -0.49 14.14
C ARG A 173 -19.45 0.12 13.19
N TRP A 174 -18.99 0.81 12.15
CA TRP A 174 -19.85 1.51 11.21
C TRP A 174 -19.54 1.12 9.78
N GLN A 175 -20.58 0.78 9.02
CA GLN A 175 -20.41 0.47 7.61
C GLN A 175 -20.11 1.75 6.82
N ALA A 176 -18.93 1.83 6.20
CA ALA A 176 -18.55 2.95 5.35
C ALA A 176 -18.77 2.61 3.87
N GLY A 177 -18.18 1.50 3.41
CA GLY A 177 -18.28 1.03 2.03
C GLY A 177 -17.23 -0.04 1.72
N PRO A 178 -17.40 -0.81 0.63
CA PRO A 178 -16.52 -1.95 0.34
C PRO A 178 -15.07 -1.49 0.16
N THR A 179 -14.10 -2.28 0.63
CA THR A 179 -12.67 -2.00 0.45
C THR A 179 -12.23 -0.62 0.96
N THR A 180 -12.87 -0.11 2.03
CA THR A 180 -12.55 1.19 2.62
C THR A 180 -11.06 1.27 2.97
N LEU A 181 -10.42 2.42 2.69
CA LEU A 181 -8.96 2.50 2.66
C LEU A 181 -8.42 3.57 3.61
N TYR A 182 -8.12 4.80 3.17
CA TYR A 182 -7.69 5.85 4.11
C TYR A 182 -8.89 6.47 4.81
N ASP A 183 -8.71 6.89 6.06
CA ASP A 183 -9.65 7.71 6.81
C ASP A 183 -8.99 9.00 7.37
N ALA A 184 -9.82 10.00 7.63
CA ALA A 184 -9.44 11.27 8.25
C ALA A 184 -10.63 11.84 9.05
N VAL A 185 -10.33 12.62 10.09
CA VAL A 185 -11.32 13.20 11.01
C VAL A 185 -11.16 14.71 11.04
N THR A 186 -12.26 15.45 11.10
CA THR A 186 -12.21 16.91 11.22
C THR A 186 -11.56 17.33 12.55
N PRO A 187 -10.92 18.53 12.62
CA PRO A 187 -10.28 19.03 13.85
C PRO A 187 -11.21 19.11 15.07
N ASP A 188 -12.52 19.32 14.85
CA ASP A 188 -13.53 19.32 15.91
C ASP A 188 -14.02 17.91 16.30
N GLY A 189 -13.56 16.87 15.61
CA GLY A 189 -13.93 15.48 15.84
C GLY A 189 -15.35 15.13 15.42
N ARG A 190 -16.06 15.96 14.65
CA ARG A 190 -17.48 15.76 14.29
C ARG A 190 -17.70 14.91 13.05
N ILE A 191 -16.78 14.95 12.09
CA ILE A 191 -16.92 14.24 10.81
C ILE A 191 -15.71 13.32 10.62
N VAL A 192 -15.97 12.09 10.21
CA VAL A 192 -14.97 11.16 9.69
C VAL A 192 -15.27 10.85 8.23
N ALA A 193 -14.25 10.92 7.38
CA ALA A 193 -14.35 10.53 5.97
C ALA A 193 -13.42 9.36 5.68
N THR A 194 -13.83 8.48 4.78
CA THR A 194 -12.99 7.37 4.31
C THR A 194 -13.17 7.10 2.82
N THR A 195 -12.06 6.78 2.14
CA THR A 195 -12.06 6.52 0.70
C THR A 195 -12.50 5.09 0.38
N ILE A 196 -13.20 4.97 -0.75
CA ILE A 196 -13.73 3.71 -1.30
C ILE A 196 -13.16 3.55 -2.72
N PRO A 197 -11.92 3.05 -2.86
CA PRO A 197 -11.21 3.01 -4.14
C PRO A 197 -11.96 2.24 -5.22
N SER A 198 -12.54 1.08 -4.85
CA SER A 198 -13.28 0.19 -5.76
C SER A 198 -14.54 0.82 -6.37
N ARG A 199 -14.99 1.94 -5.83
CA ARG A 199 -16.17 2.68 -6.31
C ARG A 199 -15.85 4.08 -6.80
N HIS A 200 -14.60 4.53 -6.70
CA HIS A 200 -14.22 5.93 -6.98
C HIS A 200 -15.02 6.92 -6.11
N GLN A 201 -15.18 6.58 -4.84
CA GLN A 201 -16.05 7.29 -3.90
C GLN A 201 -15.34 7.61 -2.59
N VAL A 202 -15.95 8.49 -1.81
CA VAL A 202 -15.65 8.73 -0.40
C VAL A 202 -16.94 8.70 0.40
N ALA A 203 -16.92 8.03 1.55
CA ALA A 203 -18.02 8.06 2.52
C ALA A 203 -17.72 9.10 3.60
N ILE A 204 -18.74 9.88 3.95
CA ILE A 204 -18.70 10.89 5.02
C ILE A 204 -19.68 10.45 6.10
N LEU A 205 -19.21 10.31 7.33
CA LEU A 205 -19.98 9.86 8.47
C LEU A 205 -19.87 10.86 9.62
N ASP A 206 -20.93 10.96 10.41
CA ASP A 206 -20.92 11.59 11.72
C ASP A 206 -20.04 10.74 12.66
N ALA A 207 -19.02 11.36 13.24
CA ALA A 207 -17.99 10.68 14.03
C ALA A 207 -18.44 10.34 15.46
N GLN A 208 -19.64 10.75 15.88
CA GLN A 208 -20.23 10.42 17.16
C GLN A 208 -21.16 9.20 17.04
N THR A 209 -21.90 9.11 15.94
CA THR A 209 -23.00 8.15 15.78
C THR A 209 -22.73 7.10 14.70
N GLY A 210 -21.76 7.34 13.81
CA GLY A 210 -21.55 6.50 12.63
C GLY A 210 -22.60 6.69 11.56
N LYS A 211 -23.50 7.67 11.70
CA LYS A 211 -24.51 7.96 10.69
C LYS A 211 -23.82 8.44 9.42
N ARG A 212 -24.02 7.70 8.33
CA ARG A 212 -23.56 8.10 7.01
C ARG A 212 -24.31 9.35 6.54
N LEU A 213 -23.58 10.44 6.39
CA LEU A 213 -24.08 11.75 5.96
C LEU A 213 -24.12 11.83 4.44
N ALA A 214 -23.09 11.32 3.76
CA ALA A 214 -23.01 11.29 2.31
C ALA A 214 -22.10 10.17 1.79
N VAL A 215 -22.30 9.80 0.53
CA VAL A 215 -21.33 9.07 -0.30
C VAL A 215 -21.19 9.85 -1.58
N LEU A 216 -19.98 10.31 -1.87
CA LEU A 216 -19.72 11.24 -2.97
C LEU A 216 -18.78 10.59 -3.97
N ASP A 217 -19.12 10.73 -5.25
CA ASP A 217 -18.23 10.36 -6.35
C ASP A 217 -17.05 11.34 -6.41
N VAL A 218 -15.85 10.81 -6.63
CA VAL A 218 -14.60 11.56 -6.75
C VAL A 218 -13.83 11.07 -7.99
N GLY A 219 -12.57 11.45 -8.12
CA GLY A 219 -11.70 10.95 -9.20
C GLY A 219 -11.41 9.45 -9.09
N LYS A 220 -10.66 8.94 -10.07
CA LYS A 220 -10.38 7.50 -10.19
C LYS A 220 -9.37 7.06 -9.13
N ASP A 221 -9.61 5.87 -8.59
CA ASP A 221 -8.79 5.20 -7.59
C ASP A 221 -8.38 6.11 -6.40
N PRO A 222 -9.35 6.62 -5.63
CA PRO A 222 -9.08 7.48 -4.48
C PRO A 222 -8.26 6.73 -3.42
N LYS A 223 -7.18 7.36 -2.96
CA LYS A 223 -6.29 6.85 -1.91
C LYS A 223 -6.44 7.69 -0.65
N GLY A 224 -5.54 8.64 -0.40
CA GLY A 224 -5.55 9.47 0.78
C GLY A 224 -6.74 10.42 0.84
N VAL A 225 -7.29 10.59 2.04
CA VAL A 225 -8.19 11.69 2.40
C VAL A 225 -7.57 12.47 3.56
N LYS A 226 -7.74 13.80 3.56
CA LYS A 226 -7.35 14.71 4.65
C LYS A 226 -8.34 15.84 4.81
N MET A 227 -8.44 16.38 6.03
CA MET A 227 -9.30 17.51 6.35
C MET A 227 -8.46 18.78 6.34
N THR A 228 -9.00 19.89 5.83
CA THR A 228 -8.33 21.19 5.98
C THR A 228 -8.24 21.58 7.46
N PRO A 229 -7.21 22.36 7.87
CA PRO A 229 -7.06 22.77 9.28
C PRO A 229 -8.25 23.54 9.86
N ASP A 230 -9.02 24.23 9.01
CA ASP A 230 -10.26 24.92 9.39
C ASP A 230 -11.48 23.98 9.49
N GLY A 231 -11.33 22.70 9.14
CA GLY A 231 -12.37 21.68 9.18
C GLY A 231 -13.46 21.83 8.11
N ARG A 232 -13.33 22.77 7.17
CA ARG A 232 -14.39 23.08 6.19
C ARG A 232 -14.40 22.16 4.98
N PHE A 233 -13.23 21.63 4.60
CA PHE A 233 -13.10 20.80 3.41
C PHE A 233 -12.40 19.47 3.69
N ALA A 234 -12.76 18.45 2.91
CA ALA A 234 -11.97 17.23 2.76
C ALA A 234 -11.31 17.22 1.37
N TRP A 235 -10.03 16.86 1.31
CA TRP A 235 -9.28 16.69 0.07
C TRP A 235 -8.99 15.21 -0.13
N VAL A 236 -9.38 14.69 -1.30
CA VAL A 236 -9.20 13.28 -1.67
C VAL A 236 -8.22 13.17 -2.82
N SER A 237 -7.09 12.51 -2.59
CA SER A 237 -6.09 12.19 -3.61
C SER A 237 -6.58 11.07 -4.51
N ASN A 238 -6.82 11.38 -5.78
CA ASN A 238 -7.30 10.43 -6.77
C ASN A 238 -6.13 9.94 -7.63
N GLN A 239 -5.53 8.83 -7.20
CA GLN A 239 -4.29 8.33 -7.79
C GLN A 239 -4.45 8.01 -9.28
N GLY A 240 -5.57 7.39 -9.67
CA GLY A 240 -5.81 6.92 -11.03
C GLY A 240 -6.23 8.01 -12.01
N SER A 241 -6.53 9.22 -11.53
CA SER A 241 -6.90 10.36 -12.37
C SER A 241 -5.98 11.59 -12.20
N ASP A 242 -4.86 11.43 -11.50
CA ASP A 242 -3.83 12.47 -11.33
C ASP A 242 -4.38 13.82 -10.84
N ASN A 243 -5.31 13.78 -9.88
CA ASN A 243 -5.92 14.99 -9.32
C ASN A 243 -6.36 14.82 -7.86
N ILE A 244 -6.78 15.92 -7.25
CA ILE A 244 -7.39 15.95 -5.92
C ILE A 244 -8.83 16.45 -6.04
N SER A 245 -9.79 15.74 -5.46
CA SER A 245 -11.16 16.26 -5.28
C SER A 245 -11.27 17.06 -3.98
N VAL A 246 -11.84 18.26 -4.05
CA VAL A 246 -12.13 19.11 -2.88
C VAL A 246 -13.60 19.02 -2.55
N ILE A 247 -13.92 18.59 -1.34
CA ILE A 247 -15.28 18.39 -0.85
C ILE A 247 -15.58 19.42 0.21
N ASP A 248 -16.69 20.13 0.04
CA ASP A 248 -17.26 20.97 1.08
C ASP A 248 -18.04 20.08 2.06
N LEU A 249 -17.65 20.12 3.33
CA LEU A 249 -18.20 19.24 4.37
C LEU A 249 -19.53 19.74 4.94
N GLU A 250 -19.86 21.01 4.75
CA GLU A 250 -21.17 21.58 5.14
C GLU A 250 -22.19 21.29 4.03
N ALA A 251 -21.84 21.59 2.77
CA ALA A 251 -22.70 21.35 1.63
C ALA A 251 -22.71 19.87 1.17
N LEU A 252 -21.83 19.03 1.71
CA LEU A 252 -21.66 17.62 1.40
C LEU A 252 -21.56 17.36 -0.12
N LYS A 253 -20.69 18.10 -0.80
CA LYS A 253 -20.50 17.97 -2.27
C LYS A 253 -19.07 18.27 -2.69
N VAL A 254 -18.66 17.69 -3.82
CA VAL A 254 -17.41 18.07 -4.49
C VAL A 254 -17.57 19.46 -5.08
N VAL A 255 -16.67 20.39 -4.73
CA VAL A 255 -16.70 21.80 -5.14
C VAL A 255 -15.53 22.21 -6.01
N ALA A 256 -14.48 21.39 -6.12
CA ALA A 256 -13.40 21.58 -7.07
C ALA A 256 -12.63 20.28 -7.34
N THR A 257 -11.86 20.30 -8.42
CA THR A 257 -10.84 19.30 -8.74
C THR A 257 -9.54 20.04 -9.03
N ILE A 258 -8.45 19.61 -8.39
CA ILE A 258 -7.12 20.21 -8.51
C ILE A 258 -6.23 19.23 -9.29
N PRO A 259 -5.80 19.56 -10.51
CA PRO A 259 -4.81 18.75 -11.22
C PRO A 259 -3.49 18.70 -10.44
N THR A 260 -2.84 17.54 -10.42
CA THR A 260 -1.53 17.34 -9.78
C THR A 260 -0.52 16.72 -10.75
N GLY A 261 0.68 16.40 -10.25
CA GLY A 261 1.55 15.42 -10.90
C GLY A 261 0.97 13.99 -10.83
N LYS A 262 1.73 13.03 -11.38
CA LYS A 262 1.29 11.64 -11.52
C LYS A 262 1.17 10.90 -10.17
N GLY A 263 0.06 10.18 -10.01
CA GLY A 263 -0.21 9.32 -8.88
C GLY A 263 -0.20 10.03 -7.53
N PRO A 264 -1.01 11.10 -7.32
CA PRO A 264 -1.13 11.72 -6.02
C PRO A 264 -1.62 10.68 -5.01
N HIS A 265 -0.97 10.60 -3.84
CA HIS A 265 -1.26 9.55 -2.88
C HIS A 265 -1.79 10.07 -1.54
N ASN A 266 -1.03 10.89 -0.82
CA ASN A 266 -1.47 11.53 0.43
C ASN A 266 -1.19 13.03 0.42
N VAL A 267 -2.07 13.78 1.07
CA VAL A 267 -1.92 15.22 1.31
C VAL A 267 -1.49 15.44 2.76
N ARG A 268 -0.82 16.56 3.03
CA ARG A 268 -0.58 17.11 4.38
C ARG A 268 -0.61 18.64 4.31
N PHE A 269 -1.39 19.29 5.16
CA PHE A 269 -1.53 20.76 5.16
C PHE A 269 -0.50 21.42 6.08
N THR A 270 -0.14 22.67 5.82
CA THR A 270 0.46 23.53 6.85
C THR A 270 -0.61 23.94 7.87
N LYS A 271 -0.20 24.25 9.10
CA LYS A 271 -1.09 24.61 10.22
C LYS A 271 -1.97 25.82 9.90
N ASP A 272 -1.41 26.78 9.16
CA ASP A 272 -2.12 27.97 8.70
C ASP A 272 -3.13 27.69 7.57
N GLY A 273 -3.11 26.47 7.00
CA GLY A 273 -3.94 26.07 5.87
C GLY A 273 -3.58 26.74 4.55
N GLY A 274 -2.46 27.47 4.45
CA GLY A 274 -2.07 28.18 3.23
C GLY A 274 -1.42 27.28 2.18
N THR A 275 -0.68 26.25 2.62
CA THR A 275 0.05 25.33 1.75
C THR A 275 -0.38 23.88 2.03
N ALA A 276 -0.41 23.06 0.98
CA ALA A 276 -0.53 21.61 1.11
C ALA A 276 0.58 20.90 0.33
N TYR A 277 1.10 19.83 0.90
CA TYR A 277 2.06 18.93 0.26
C TYR A 277 1.36 17.65 -0.14
N VAL A 278 1.54 17.19 -1.38
CA VAL A 278 1.01 15.92 -1.87
C VAL A 278 2.14 15.01 -2.32
N THR A 279 2.17 13.76 -1.87
CA THR A 279 3.09 12.75 -2.39
C THR A 279 2.68 12.34 -3.82
N LEU A 280 3.63 12.39 -4.75
CA LEU A 280 3.43 12.00 -6.14
C LEU A 280 4.11 10.65 -6.39
N GLN A 281 3.38 9.56 -6.18
CA GLN A 281 3.90 8.20 -6.27
C GLN A 281 4.43 7.88 -7.68
N GLY A 282 3.79 8.42 -8.73
CA GLY A 282 4.22 8.24 -10.12
C GLY A 282 5.14 9.35 -10.65
N GLY A 283 5.43 10.38 -9.85
CA GLY A 283 6.09 11.62 -10.29
C GLY A 283 7.36 12.00 -9.53
N GLU A 284 7.86 11.11 -8.66
CA GLU A 284 9.17 11.22 -7.98
C GLU A 284 9.37 12.47 -7.09
N GLY A 285 8.30 12.99 -6.48
CA GLY A 285 8.45 14.13 -5.58
C GLY A 285 7.23 14.48 -4.71
N LEU A 286 7.32 15.64 -4.06
CA LEU A 286 6.22 16.28 -3.36
C LEU A 286 5.65 17.42 -4.21
N GLY A 287 4.38 17.33 -4.61
CA GLY A 287 3.66 18.47 -5.15
C GLY A 287 3.39 19.49 -4.04
N VAL A 288 3.68 20.76 -4.29
CA VAL A 288 3.33 21.86 -3.39
C VAL A 288 2.12 22.56 -3.96
N ILE A 289 1.06 22.68 -3.17
CA ILE A 289 -0.23 23.24 -3.57
C ILE A 289 -0.50 24.49 -2.76
N ASP A 290 -0.84 25.56 -3.47
CA ASP A 290 -1.46 26.75 -2.88
C ASP A 290 -2.94 26.43 -2.63
N VAL A 291 -3.34 26.43 -1.37
CA VAL A 291 -4.67 25.96 -0.94
C VAL A 291 -5.77 26.93 -1.36
N ALA A 292 -5.51 28.25 -1.24
CA ALA A 292 -6.47 29.28 -1.62
C ALA A 292 -6.68 29.32 -3.14
N ALA A 293 -5.59 29.23 -3.90
CA ALA A 293 -5.63 29.20 -5.36
C ALA A 293 -6.05 27.82 -5.91
N ARG A 294 -6.13 26.78 -5.06
CA ARG A 294 -6.45 25.39 -5.43
C ARG A 294 -5.61 24.90 -6.60
N ARG A 295 -4.30 25.10 -6.52
CA ARG A 295 -3.38 24.85 -7.64
C ARG A 295 -2.02 24.35 -7.17
N GLN A 296 -1.52 23.30 -7.81
CA GLN A 296 -0.12 22.89 -7.64
C GLN A 296 0.80 23.97 -8.22
N VAL A 297 1.69 24.51 -7.39
CA VAL A 297 2.59 25.61 -7.75
C VAL A 297 4.00 25.15 -8.11
N ARG A 298 4.46 24.03 -7.55
CA ARG A 298 5.77 23.42 -7.87
C ARG A 298 5.83 21.96 -7.43
N VAL A 299 6.90 21.27 -7.80
CA VAL A 299 7.27 19.94 -7.27
C VAL A 299 8.64 20.05 -6.59
N ILE A 300 8.77 19.47 -5.38
CA ILE A 300 10.05 19.23 -4.71
C ILE A 300 10.52 17.82 -5.10
N PRO A 301 11.64 17.67 -5.83
CA PRO A 301 12.22 16.36 -6.08
C PRO A 301 12.64 15.68 -4.77
N VAL A 302 12.39 14.37 -4.66
CA VAL A 302 12.80 13.59 -3.48
C VAL A 302 13.70 12.43 -3.94
N PRO A 303 14.95 12.72 -4.36
CA PRO A 303 15.86 11.68 -4.83
C PRO A 303 16.22 10.69 -3.72
N GLY A 304 16.52 9.45 -4.13
CA GLY A 304 16.94 8.38 -3.24
C GLY A 304 15.79 7.56 -2.62
N ILE A 305 14.54 7.87 -2.98
CA ILE A 305 13.38 7.05 -2.66
C ILE A 305 12.56 6.73 -3.92
N THR A 306 11.76 5.66 -3.88
CA THR A 306 10.94 5.24 -5.02
C THR A 306 9.47 5.19 -4.64
N GLY A 307 8.64 5.88 -5.41
CA GLY A 307 7.21 5.99 -5.15
C GLY A 307 6.91 6.66 -3.80
N PRO A 308 7.14 7.98 -3.66
CA PRO A 308 6.71 8.75 -2.49
C PRO A 308 5.26 8.43 -2.14
N HIS A 309 4.99 8.09 -0.87
CA HIS A 309 3.75 7.44 -0.49
C HIS A 309 2.99 8.14 0.63
N ASN A 310 3.47 8.01 1.87
CA ASN A 310 2.94 8.71 3.03
C ASN A 310 3.93 9.78 3.45
N LEU A 311 3.42 10.87 4.02
CA LEU A 311 4.26 11.96 4.51
C LEU A 311 3.69 12.53 5.80
N ASP A 312 4.55 13.14 6.59
CA ASP A 312 4.16 14.05 7.66
C ASP A 312 5.21 15.15 7.85
N LEU A 313 4.82 16.24 8.53
CA LEU A 313 5.64 17.42 8.73
C LEU A 313 6.18 17.48 10.16
N SER A 314 7.39 18.02 10.33
CA SER A 314 7.87 18.44 11.65
C SER A 314 6.96 19.53 12.25
N PRO A 315 6.90 19.69 13.57
CA PRO A 315 6.03 20.69 14.20
C PRO A 315 6.32 22.15 13.77
N ASP A 316 7.55 22.46 13.39
CA ASP A 316 7.94 23.77 12.84
C ASP A 316 7.64 23.92 11.34
N GLU A 317 7.14 22.86 10.70
CA GLU A 317 6.79 22.76 9.28
C GLU A 317 7.97 23.03 8.32
N GLY A 318 9.20 22.97 8.84
CA GLY A 318 10.43 23.15 8.08
C GLY A 318 10.92 21.86 7.41
N THR A 319 10.51 20.69 7.91
CA THR A 319 10.93 19.38 7.43
C THR A 319 9.72 18.51 7.06
N ALA A 320 9.76 17.89 5.88
CA ALA A 320 8.85 16.81 5.52
C ALA A 320 9.55 15.45 5.63
N TRP A 321 8.89 14.50 6.26
CA TRP A 321 9.32 13.11 6.35
C TRP A 321 8.50 12.29 5.37
N VAL A 322 9.14 11.80 4.31
CA VAL A 322 8.46 11.16 3.17
C VAL A 322 8.82 9.69 3.13
N ARG A 323 7.83 8.84 3.41
CA ARG A 323 7.93 7.39 3.33
C ARG A 323 7.67 6.94 1.90
N ASP A 324 8.53 6.07 1.40
CA ASP A 324 8.40 5.44 0.09
C ASP A 324 7.61 4.13 0.19
N PHE A 325 7.33 3.49 -0.95
CA PHE A 325 6.55 2.24 -0.95
C PHE A 325 7.35 1.00 -0.54
N VAL A 326 8.67 1.15 -0.35
CA VAL A 326 9.61 0.04 -0.27
C VAL A 326 10.24 -0.03 1.10
N ASN A 327 11.24 0.80 1.42
CA ASN A 327 12.02 0.67 2.64
C ASN A 327 12.80 1.93 3.03
N ASN A 328 12.35 3.10 2.59
CA ASN A 328 13.04 4.36 2.86
C ASN A 328 12.11 5.43 3.43
N VAL A 329 12.70 6.28 4.26
CA VAL A 329 12.16 7.58 4.64
C VAL A 329 13.14 8.66 4.21
N ALA A 330 12.70 9.59 3.37
CA ALA A 330 13.45 10.80 3.03
C ALA A 330 13.13 11.92 4.01
N VAL A 331 14.17 12.61 4.46
CA VAL A 331 14.10 13.83 5.27
C VAL A 331 14.28 15.00 4.32
N VAL A 332 13.24 15.78 4.08
CA VAL A 332 13.22 16.86 3.08
C VAL A 332 13.19 18.21 3.80
N ASP A 333 14.17 19.06 3.50
CA ASP A 333 14.14 20.48 3.88
C ASP A 333 13.17 21.21 2.95
N LEU A 334 12.05 21.70 3.49
CA LEU A 334 10.99 22.31 2.70
C LEU A 334 11.34 23.72 2.21
N LYS A 335 12.15 24.45 2.97
CA LYS A 335 12.62 25.80 2.64
C LYS A 335 13.63 25.76 1.49
N GLN A 336 14.57 24.83 1.57
CA GLN A 336 15.61 24.63 0.55
C GLN A 336 15.13 23.76 -0.61
N GLY A 337 14.04 22.99 -0.42
CA GLY A 337 13.47 22.12 -1.44
C GLY A 337 14.39 20.96 -1.81
N ARG A 338 15.08 20.36 -0.84
CA ARG A 338 16.03 19.26 -1.08
C ARG A 338 16.02 18.20 0.01
N VAL A 339 16.42 16.98 -0.36
CA VAL A 339 16.62 15.88 0.58
C VAL A 339 17.89 16.12 1.40
N ARG A 340 17.76 16.06 2.73
CA ARG A 340 18.86 16.10 3.70
C ARG A 340 19.45 14.72 3.96
N LYS A 341 18.58 13.70 4.04
CA LYS A 341 18.94 12.32 4.39
C LYS A 341 17.92 11.36 3.82
N VAL A 342 18.37 10.16 3.45
CA VAL A 342 17.50 9.00 3.25
C VAL A 342 17.86 7.97 4.32
N ILE A 343 16.86 7.49 5.04
CA ILE A 343 16.97 6.57 6.16
C ILE A 343 16.34 5.25 5.74
N LYS A 344 17.06 4.15 5.94
CA LYS A 344 16.53 2.80 5.75
C LYS A 344 15.60 2.43 6.89
N VAL A 345 14.45 1.87 6.54
CA VAL A 345 13.41 1.44 7.48
C VAL A 345 12.89 0.05 7.07
N GLY A 346 11.91 -0.48 7.79
CA GLY A 346 11.28 -1.76 7.46
C GLY A 346 10.71 -1.82 6.04
N ASN A 347 10.58 -3.04 5.52
CA ASN A 347 10.18 -3.31 4.13
C ASN A 347 8.66 -3.29 3.92
N GLY A 348 8.25 -2.86 2.74
CA GLY A 348 6.87 -2.78 2.27
C GLY A 348 6.18 -1.47 2.65
N HIS A 349 5.02 -1.28 2.06
CA HIS A 349 4.12 -0.16 2.30
C HIS A 349 3.83 0.06 3.80
N GLY A 350 3.69 1.32 4.21
CA GLY A 350 3.12 1.65 5.51
C GLY A 350 3.07 3.15 5.77
N GLY A 351 2.38 3.55 6.84
CA GLY A 351 2.25 4.93 7.26
C GLY A 351 3.51 5.50 7.91
N ILE A 352 3.51 6.82 8.07
CA ILE A 352 4.51 7.57 8.81
C ILE A 352 3.81 8.68 9.58
N ASP A 353 4.31 9.02 10.77
CA ASP A 353 3.81 10.11 11.59
C ASP A 353 4.97 10.72 12.40
N VAL A 354 4.91 12.03 12.61
CA VAL A 354 5.83 12.79 13.47
C VAL A 354 5.12 13.07 14.79
N SER A 355 5.80 12.85 15.92
CA SER A 355 5.22 13.14 17.23
C SER A 355 4.92 14.64 17.37
N PRO A 356 3.86 15.03 18.11
CA PRO A 356 3.49 16.44 18.25
C PRO A 356 4.60 17.36 18.79
N ASP A 357 5.49 16.82 19.63
CA ASP A 357 6.66 17.51 20.19
C ASP A 357 7.89 17.51 19.25
N GLY A 358 7.81 16.79 18.11
CA GLY A 358 8.86 16.68 17.12
C GLY A 358 10.07 15.85 17.57
N ARG A 359 9.97 15.13 18.70
CA ARG A 359 11.08 14.34 19.24
C ARG A 359 11.18 12.94 18.63
N ARG A 360 10.16 12.50 17.88
CA ARG A 360 10.13 11.20 17.22
C ARG A 360 9.46 11.26 15.86
N VAL A 361 9.94 10.43 14.95
CA VAL A 361 9.19 10.00 13.77
C VAL A 361 8.99 8.50 13.88
N ALA A 362 7.81 8.01 13.51
CA ALA A 362 7.51 6.59 13.50
C ALA A 362 6.98 6.18 12.14
N THR A 363 7.45 5.03 11.63
CA THR A 363 6.94 4.43 10.41
C THR A 363 6.68 2.94 10.60
N ALA A 364 5.54 2.48 10.08
CA ALA A 364 5.15 1.08 10.07
C ALA A 364 5.51 0.43 8.74
N SER A 365 5.74 -0.87 8.66
CA SER A 365 6.16 -1.52 7.40
C SER A 365 5.50 -2.88 7.24
N ILE A 366 4.59 -3.03 6.25
CA ILE A 366 3.71 -4.19 6.15
C ILE A 366 4.46 -5.50 5.83
N GLY A 367 5.62 -5.42 5.17
CA GLY A 367 6.49 -6.55 4.91
C GLY A 367 7.43 -6.88 6.08
N SER A 368 7.27 -6.23 7.23
CA SER A 368 8.04 -6.46 8.46
C SER A 368 7.12 -6.82 9.63
N ASP A 369 7.71 -7.15 10.78
CA ASP A 369 6.98 -7.44 12.02
C ASP A 369 7.20 -6.37 13.10
N PHE A 370 7.76 -5.22 12.72
CA PHE A 370 8.12 -4.11 13.58
C PHE A 370 7.74 -2.75 12.97
N VAL A 371 7.65 -1.74 13.84
CA VAL A 371 7.70 -0.32 13.45
C VAL A 371 9.09 0.24 13.71
N THR A 372 9.51 1.21 12.89
CA THR A 372 10.76 1.93 13.07
C THR A 372 10.47 3.28 13.73
N LEU A 373 11.02 3.50 14.92
CA LEU A 373 11.14 4.82 15.54
C LEU A 373 12.45 5.47 15.07
N ILE A 374 12.41 6.75 14.78
CA ILE A 374 13.53 7.54 14.29
C ILE A 374 13.68 8.77 15.19
N ASP A 375 14.90 9.04 15.66
CA ASP A 375 15.26 10.29 16.31
C ASP A 375 15.44 11.39 15.24
N PRO A 376 14.64 12.46 15.24
CA PRO A 376 14.70 13.50 14.20
C PRO A 376 15.99 14.34 14.21
N ALA A 377 16.71 14.38 15.32
CA ALA A 377 17.95 15.14 15.48
C ALA A 377 19.19 14.33 15.01
N THR A 378 19.24 13.03 15.33
CA THR A 378 20.40 12.18 15.03
C THR A 378 20.21 11.26 13.81
N PHE A 379 18.96 11.03 13.40
CA PHE A 379 18.55 10.02 12.41
C PHE A 379 18.83 8.57 12.83
N GLU A 380 19.12 8.32 14.10
CA GLU A 380 19.22 6.97 14.64
C GLU A 380 17.83 6.31 14.66
N THR A 381 17.84 4.98 14.48
CA THR A 381 16.61 4.19 14.39
C THR A 381 16.53 3.14 15.49
N ARG A 382 15.32 2.88 15.96
CA ARG A 382 15.01 1.81 16.91
C ARG A 382 13.77 1.06 16.47
N GLU A 383 13.83 -0.27 16.52
CA GLU A 383 12.70 -1.11 16.13
C GLU A 383 11.84 -1.48 17.34
N VAL A 384 10.52 -1.48 17.15
CA VAL A 384 9.55 -2.01 18.12
C VAL A 384 8.77 -3.12 17.44
N ARG A 385 8.96 -4.37 17.88
CA ARG A 385 8.21 -5.52 17.35
C ARG A 385 6.75 -5.43 17.76
N VAL A 386 5.87 -5.42 16.76
CA VAL A 386 4.42 -5.20 16.95
C VAL A 386 3.59 -6.33 16.37
N GLY A 387 4.19 -7.26 15.63
CA GLY A 387 3.49 -8.36 14.96
C GLY A 387 3.43 -8.15 13.45
N LYS A 388 2.93 -9.14 12.73
CA LYS A 388 3.00 -9.20 11.26
C LYS A 388 2.12 -8.16 10.58
N GLY A 389 2.71 -7.41 9.64
CA GLY A 389 1.97 -6.46 8.82
C GLY A 389 1.58 -5.15 9.51
N PRO A 390 2.46 -4.47 10.25
CA PRO A 390 2.17 -3.14 10.74
C PRO A 390 2.00 -2.17 9.56
N HIS A 391 0.94 -1.36 9.59
CA HIS A 391 0.55 -0.59 8.42
C HIS A 391 0.19 0.88 8.71
N GLY A 392 -1.04 1.19 9.12
CA GLY A 392 -1.45 2.52 9.57
C GLY A 392 -0.81 2.84 10.92
N ILE A 393 -0.31 4.06 11.08
CA ILE A 393 0.39 4.50 12.28
C ILE A 393 0.07 5.95 12.60
N ARG A 394 -0.22 6.26 13.87
CA ARG A 394 -0.44 7.62 14.36
C ARG A 394 -0.08 7.78 15.83
N PHE A 395 0.56 8.88 16.18
CA PHE A 395 0.71 9.32 17.56
C PHE A 395 -0.61 9.84 18.11
N SER A 396 -0.82 9.69 19.42
CA SER A 396 -1.82 10.46 20.15
C SER A 396 -1.49 11.94 20.10
N VAL A 397 -2.49 12.80 20.26
CA VAL A 397 -2.31 14.27 20.25
C VAL A 397 -1.37 14.80 21.33
N ASP A 398 -1.19 14.04 22.42
CA ASP A 398 -0.23 14.36 23.49
C ASP A 398 1.13 13.67 23.30
N GLY A 399 1.31 12.90 22.22
CA GLY A 399 2.54 12.17 21.87
C GLY A 399 2.87 10.98 22.77
N LYS A 400 2.07 10.70 23.80
CA LYS A 400 2.36 9.64 24.79
C LYS A 400 2.15 8.23 24.25
N TRP A 401 1.31 8.08 23.24
CA TRP A 401 0.96 6.79 22.66
C TRP A 401 1.16 6.81 21.16
N LEU A 402 1.48 5.66 20.62
CA LEU A 402 1.57 5.41 19.19
C LEU A 402 0.66 4.24 18.85
N TYR A 403 -0.37 4.50 18.05
CA TYR A 403 -1.31 3.50 17.58
C TYR A 403 -0.82 2.92 16.26
N VAL A 404 -0.90 1.60 16.10
CA VAL A 404 -0.47 0.89 14.89
C VAL A 404 -1.48 -0.18 14.52
N THR A 405 -2.01 -0.17 13.29
CA THR A 405 -2.77 -1.32 12.79
C THR A 405 -1.78 -2.43 12.45
N VAL A 406 -2.04 -3.65 12.94
CA VAL A 406 -1.26 -4.84 12.61
C VAL A 406 -2.13 -5.74 11.74
N THR A 407 -2.05 -5.51 10.44
CA THR A 407 -2.96 -6.05 9.42
C THR A 407 -2.95 -7.58 9.38
N GLY A 408 -1.76 -8.20 9.49
CA GLY A 408 -1.63 -9.66 9.44
C GLY A 408 -2.11 -10.39 10.69
N GLU A 409 -2.38 -9.67 11.78
CA GLU A 409 -2.80 -10.23 13.07
C GLU A 409 -4.11 -9.65 13.61
N ASN A 410 -4.85 -8.90 12.77
CA ASN A 410 -6.18 -8.36 13.06
C ASN A 410 -6.27 -7.67 14.43
N ARG A 411 -5.35 -6.73 14.67
CA ARG A 411 -5.28 -5.98 15.93
C ARG A 411 -4.79 -4.56 15.73
N VAL A 412 -5.08 -3.71 16.71
CA VAL A 412 -4.42 -2.42 16.91
C VAL A 412 -3.43 -2.58 18.05
N ALA A 413 -2.16 -2.26 17.82
CA ALA A 413 -1.15 -2.16 18.87
C ALA A 413 -1.10 -0.72 19.40
N VAL A 414 -0.98 -0.58 20.72
CA VAL A 414 -0.69 0.67 21.42
C VAL A 414 0.73 0.58 21.94
N ILE A 415 1.58 1.50 21.55
CA ILE A 415 3.00 1.52 21.87
C ILE A 415 3.28 2.70 22.80
N ASP A 416 4.07 2.46 23.84
CA ASP A 416 4.76 3.51 24.59
C ASP A 416 6.05 3.84 23.81
N PRO A 417 6.12 4.99 23.14
CA PRO A 417 7.25 5.34 22.31
C PRO A 417 8.49 5.71 23.15
N GLU A 418 8.35 6.10 24.43
CA GLU A 418 9.47 6.40 25.32
C GLU A 418 10.23 5.13 25.67
N ARG A 419 9.47 4.07 25.98
CA ARG A 419 10.05 2.76 26.28
C ARG A 419 10.39 1.97 25.02
N ALA A 420 9.84 2.40 23.88
CA ALA A 420 9.84 1.68 22.61
C ALA A 420 9.34 0.24 22.80
N ALA A 421 8.16 0.12 23.41
CA ALA A 421 7.56 -1.15 23.78
C ALA A 421 6.05 -1.13 23.57
N VAL A 422 5.49 -2.29 23.20
CA VAL A 422 4.03 -2.45 23.10
C VAL A 422 3.45 -2.41 24.52
N ALA A 423 2.51 -1.50 24.74
CA ALA A 423 1.79 -1.31 25.98
C ALA A 423 0.40 -1.95 25.97
N GLY A 424 -0.17 -2.17 24.79
CA GLY A 424 -1.51 -2.76 24.65
C GLY A 424 -1.73 -3.34 23.26
N ARG A 425 -2.65 -4.31 23.19
CA ARG A 425 -3.14 -4.89 21.94
C ARG A 425 -4.65 -5.00 22.02
N ILE A 426 -5.32 -4.56 20.97
CA ILE A 426 -6.77 -4.55 20.90
C ILE A 426 -7.20 -5.37 19.68
N PRO A 427 -7.86 -6.52 19.87
CA PRO A 427 -8.39 -7.31 18.76
C PRO A 427 -9.39 -6.52 17.93
N VAL A 428 -9.33 -6.70 16.62
CA VAL A 428 -10.30 -6.16 15.65
C VAL A 428 -10.65 -7.21 14.61
N ASP A 429 -11.59 -6.89 13.73
CA ASP A 429 -11.91 -7.76 12.60
C ASP A 429 -10.78 -7.76 11.56
N ALA A 430 -11.00 -8.44 10.44
CA ALA A 430 -9.92 -8.74 9.52
C ALA A 430 -9.42 -7.52 8.72
N PHE A 431 -8.10 -7.42 8.57
CA PHE A 431 -7.40 -6.42 7.77
C PHE A 431 -7.63 -4.95 8.22
N PRO A 432 -7.24 -4.59 9.46
CA PRO A 432 -7.13 -3.19 9.85
C PRO A 432 -6.06 -2.51 8.98
N PHE A 433 -6.40 -1.37 8.38
CA PHE A 433 -5.58 -0.72 7.37
C PHE A 433 -5.04 0.64 7.82
N TRP A 434 -5.88 1.65 8.02
CA TRP A 434 -5.44 3.00 8.38
C TRP A 434 -5.94 3.42 9.76
N ILE A 435 -5.29 4.44 10.33
CA ILE A 435 -5.67 5.05 11.61
C ILE A 435 -5.83 6.55 11.42
N ALA A 436 -6.93 7.08 11.92
CA ALA A 436 -7.19 8.50 11.99
C ALA A 436 -7.61 8.94 13.40
N LEU A 437 -7.26 10.17 13.75
CA LEU A 437 -7.68 10.86 14.95
C LEU A 437 -7.72 12.36 14.66
N SER A 438 -8.53 13.11 15.40
CA SER A 438 -8.56 14.57 15.26
C SER A 438 -7.21 15.22 15.61
N GLY A 439 -6.91 16.38 15.01
CA GLY A 439 -5.70 17.16 15.32
C GLY A 439 -4.46 16.82 14.48
N ASN A 440 -4.60 16.01 13.43
CA ASN A 440 -3.53 15.69 12.47
C ASN A 440 -3.96 16.09 11.04
N PRO A 441 -4.00 17.41 10.74
CA PRO A 441 -4.60 17.95 9.51
C PRO A 441 -3.81 17.64 8.22
#